data_AF-C4ZEX7-F1
#
_entry.id   AF-C4ZEX7-F1
#
_cell.length_a   1.000
_cell.length_b   1.000
_cell.length_c   1.000
_cell.angle_alpha   90.00
_cell.angle_beta   90.00
_cell.angle_gamma   90.00
#
_symmetry.space_group_name_H-M   'P 1'
#
loop_
_entity.id
_entity.type
_entity.pdbx_description
1 polymer ?
#
loop_
_entity_poly.entity_id
_entity_poly.type
_entity_poly.pdbx_seq_one_letter_code
_entity_poly.pdbx_strand_id
1 'polypeptide(L)'
;MKKKLTIDEQIEDLKKKGVTFEIMSEEEAKKFLRYNNYYFKLKSYAKNYPINPKNGKYVNLEFAYLVELSKLDMYLRKIILGMCLDVEHILKTRMLYDLSRNEKEDGYNIVKKYFWAYPNTKIEILQKADSYNFTSDLAEKHSLDEEYSVWNLVELLSFGKFVELYTLYYQEYNLSNYSDYLQSIKFLRNAAAHSNCLMSSIMKPKGEKKFRKTIKLTNALSKAQKEISLHARSKYMSYPAFHDFVALLFVYNDLLKEAANRNMRDKTMDELYHFFCEKGGRVLKCKEYFEKNQVIAEAYRFISGVIQYIKGQNSNPKHKWYLKI
;
A
#
# COMPACT_ATOMS: atom_id res chain seq x y z
N MET A 1 9.68 -20.75 -25.80
CA MET A 1 10.28 -19.60 -25.06
C MET A 1 9.85 -18.29 -25.71
N LYS A 2 9.68 -17.19 -24.95
CA LYS A 2 9.39 -15.87 -25.53
C LYS A 2 10.69 -15.19 -25.99
N LYS A 3 10.67 -14.54 -27.16
CA LYS A 3 11.83 -13.80 -27.71
C LYS A 3 12.20 -12.62 -26.80
N LYS A 4 13.51 -12.40 -26.58
CA LYS A 4 14.06 -11.19 -25.96
C LYS A 4 14.02 -10.05 -26.97
N LEU A 5 13.36 -8.94 -26.62
CA LEU A 5 13.19 -7.80 -27.52
C LEU A 5 14.20 -6.68 -27.22
N THR A 6 14.81 -6.09 -28.25
CA THR A 6 15.52 -4.80 -28.16
C THR A 6 14.53 -3.66 -27.87
N ILE A 7 15.03 -2.45 -27.57
CA ILE A 7 14.14 -1.30 -27.33
C ILE A 7 13.34 -0.94 -28.61
N ASP A 8 13.96 -0.99 -29.78
CA ASP A 8 13.24 -0.76 -31.05
C ASP A 8 12.15 -1.82 -31.27
N GLU A 9 12.46 -3.10 -31.02
CA GLU A 9 11.48 -4.17 -31.10
C GLU A 9 10.35 -4.05 -30.07
N GLN A 10 10.62 -3.45 -28.90
CA GLN A 10 9.62 -3.15 -27.88
C GLN A 10 8.64 -2.05 -28.32
N ILE A 11 9.14 -1.01 -28.99
CA ILE A 11 8.31 0.04 -29.61
C ILE A 11 7.40 -0.58 -30.67
N GLU A 12 7.97 -1.39 -31.55
CA GLU A 12 7.18 -2.11 -32.58
C GLU A 12 6.14 -3.07 -31.98
N ASP A 13 6.46 -3.76 -30.88
CA ASP A 13 5.48 -4.59 -30.17
C ASP A 13 4.30 -3.78 -29.58
N LEU A 14 4.54 -2.53 -29.16
CA LEU A 14 3.49 -1.63 -28.66
C LEU A 14 2.61 -1.12 -29.80
N LYS A 15 3.20 -0.69 -30.91
CA LYS A 15 2.46 -0.26 -32.12
C LYS A 15 1.58 -1.39 -32.67
N LYS A 16 2.12 -2.62 -32.75
CA LYS A 16 1.35 -3.81 -33.17
C LYS A 16 0.13 -4.06 -32.27
N LYS A 17 0.24 -3.73 -30.98
CA LYS A 17 -0.87 -3.80 -30.01
C LYS A 17 -1.81 -2.60 -30.03
N GLY A 18 -1.60 -1.62 -30.92
CA GLY A 18 -2.45 -0.43 -31.05
C GLY A 18 -2.14 0.68 -30.07
N VAL A 19 -0.93 0.72 -29.50
CA VAL A 19 -0.45 1.89 -28.75
C VAL A 19 0.07 2.93 -29.73
N THR A 20 -0.38 4.18 -29.57
CA THR A 20 0.02 5.32 -30.39
C THR A 20 1.13 6.14 -29.74
N PHE A 21 1.82 6.95 -30.55
CA PHE A 21 3.00 7.76 -30.18
C PHE A 21 2.82 9.21 -30.66
N GLU A 22 1.58 9.72 -30.63
CA GLU A 22 1.24 11.05 -31.16
C GLU A 22 1.58 12.16 -30.15
N ILE A 23 1.57 11.85 -28.84
CA ILE A 23 1.90 12.80 -27.77
C ILE A 23 3.37 12.74 -27.36
N MET A 24 3.97 11.54 -27.41
CA MET A 24 5.38 11.32 -27.09
C MET A 24 6.00 10.57 -28.24
N SER A 25 7.06 11.16 -28.81
CA SER A 25 7.75 10.58 -29.96
C SER A 25 8.40 9.24 -29.63
N GLU A 26 8.69 8.46 -30.67
CA GLU A 26 9.38 7.18 -30.50
C GLU A 26 10.76 7.35 -29.85
N GLU A 27 11.51 8.36 -30.24
CA GLU A 27 12.86 8.61 -29.67
C GLU A 27 12.79 8.95 -28.17
N GLU A 28 11.81 9.75 -27.75
CA GLU A 28 11.54 9.99 -26.33
C GLU A 28 11.10 8.72 -25.60
N ALA A 29 10.26 7.90 -26.23
CA ALA A 29 9.82 6.63 -25.68
C ALA A 29 10.98 5.64 -25.50
N LYS A 30 11.88 5.54 -26.48
CA LYS A 30 13.11 4.73 -26.38
C LYS A 30 14.00 5.23 -25.25
N LYS A 31 14.20 6.55 -25.13
CA LYS A 31 14.95 7.16 -24.02
C LYS A 31 14.32 6.82 -22.66
N PHE A 32 13.00 6.88 -22.56
CA PHE A 32 12.27 6.55 -21.34
C PHE A 32 12.42 5.06 -20.95
N LEU A 33 12.31 4.15 -21.93
CA LEU A 33 12.51 2.70 -21.73
C LEU A 33 13.97 2.32 -21.43
N ARG A 34 14.92 3.21 -21.75
CA ARG A 34 16.34 3.01 -21.46
C ARG A 34 16.72 3.48 -20.05
N TYR A 35 16.21 4.63 -19.62
CA TYR A 35 16.75 5.32 -18.43
C TYR A 35 15.75 5.48 -17.28
N ASN A 36 14.45 5.42 -17.53
CA ASN A 36 13.43 5.77 -16.53
C ASN A 36 12.57 4.58 -16.11
N ASN A 37 12.31 3.64 -17.02
CA ASN A 37 11.46 2.49 -16.76
C ASN A 37 11.83 1.35 -17.70
N TYR A 38 11.28 0.16 -17.49
CA TYR A 38 11.48 -1.00 -18.35
C TYR A 38 10.16 -1.54 -18.90
N TYR A 39 10.25 -2.15 -20.08
CA TYR A 39 9.12 -2.53 -20.91
C TYR A 39 7.99 -3.26 -20.18
N PHE A 40 8.33 -4.32 -19.45
CA PHE A 40 7.34 -5.17 -18.79
C PHE A 40 6.54 -4.40 -17.72
N LYS A 41 7.20 -3.51 -16.99
CA LYS A 41 6.57 -2.67 -15.98
C LYS A 41 5.63 -1.66 -16.62
N LEU A 42 6.09 -0.95 -17.64
CA LEU A 42 5.29 0.04 -18.34
C LEU A 42 4.04 -0.57 -18.99
N LYS A 43 4.22 -1.73 -19.66
CA LYS A 43 3.12 -2.47 -20.28
C LYS A 43 2.04 -2.91 -19.29
N SER A 44 2.38 -3.09 -18.01
CA SER A 44 1.40 -3.49 -17.00
C SER A 44 0.27 -2.46 -16.82
N TYR A 45 0.55 -1.16 -17.03
CA TYR A 45 -0.45 -0.10 -16.93
C TYR A 45 -1.46 -0.11 -18.10
N ALA A 46 -1.12 -0.74 -19.23
CA ALA A 46 -2.02 -0.91 -20.37
C ALA A 46 -3.23 -1.79 -20.03
N LYS A 47 -3.17 -2.58 -18.94
CA LYS A 47 -4.31 -3.36 -18.42
C LYS A 47 -5.52 -2.50 -18.04
N ASN A 48 -5.32 -1.20 -17.82
CA ASN A 48 -6.39 -0.25 -17.51
C ASN A 48 -7.12 0.27 -18.75
N TYR A 49 -6.77 -0.23 -19.94
CA TYR A 49 -7.36 0.18 -21.21
C TYR A 49 -8.10 -0.99 -21.86
N PRO A 50 -9.25 -0.72 -22.49
CA PRO A 50 -10.00 -1.74 -23.20
C PRO A 50 -9.23 -2.23 -24.42
N ILE A 51 -9.45 -3.50 -24.76
CA ILE A 51 -8.93 -4.15 -25.96
C ILE A 51 -10.11 -4.43 -26.87
N ASN A 52 -10.00 -4.04 -28.15
CA ASN A 52 -11.01 -4.33 -29.15
C ASN A 52 -11.03 -5.84 -29.44
N PRO A 53 -12.16 -6.54 -29.20
CA PRO A 53 -12.23 -8.00 -29.34
C PRO A 53 -12.05 -8.47 -30.79
N LYS A 54 -12.31 -7.62 -31.80
CA LYS A 54 -12.20 -7.99 -33.22
C LYS A 54 -10.76 -8.10 -33.71
N ASN A 55 -9.86 -7.24 -33.21
CA ASN A 55 -8.48 -7.15 -33.70
C ASN A 55 -7.41 -7.30 -32.61
N GLY A 56 -7.80 -7.43 -31.35
CA GLY A 56 -6.89 -7.64 -30.22
C GLY A 56 -6.04 -6.42 -29.85
N LYS A 57 -6.34 -5.23 -30.38
CA LYS A 57 -5.58 -3.99 -30.13
C LYS A 57 -6.20 -3.15 -29.02
N TYR A 58 -5.36 -2.42 -28.28
CA TYR A 58 -5.80 -1.41 -27.33
C TYR A 58 -6.58 -0.30 -28.03
N VAL A 59 -7.55 0.27 -27.32
CA VAL A 59 -8.35 1.40 -27.79
C VAL A 59 -7.98 2.65 -27.02
N ASN A 60 -7.70 3.74 -27.74
CA ASN A 60 -7.36 5.07 -27.18
C ASN A 60 -6.20 5.04 -26.17
N LEU A 61 -5.12 4.32 -26.51
CA LEU A 61 -3.95 4.21 -25.64
C LEU A 61 -2.72 4.85 -26.28
N GLU A 62 -2.29 5.98 -25.72
CA GLU A 62 -1.01 6.63 -26.04
C GLU A 62 0.12 6.11 -25.14
N PHE A 63 1.34 6.06 -25.67
CA PHE A 63 2.53 5.77 -24.87
C PHE A 63 2.71 6.78 -23.73
N ALA A 64 2.42 8.06 -23.99
CA ALA A 64 2.47 9.13 -22.98
C ALA A 64 1.59 8.85 -21.76
N TYR A 65 0.45 8.18 -21.95
CA TYR A 65 -0.46 7.84 -20.85
C TYR A 65 0.13 6.75 -19.93
N LEU A 66 0.83 5.78 -20.52
CA LEU A 66 1.54 4.75 -19.75
C LEU A 66 2.68 5.37 -18.94
N VAL A 67 3.43 6.29 -19.56
CA VAL A 67 4.48 7.05 -18.89
C VAL A 67 3.92 7.81 -17.69
N GLU A 68 2.81 8.53 -17.91
CA GLU A 68 2.18 9.32 -16.86
C GLU A 68 1.67 8.46 -15.70
N LEU A 69 0.96 7.35 -15.99
CA LEU A 69 0.55 6.39 -14.96
C LEU A 69 1.75 5.83 -14.19
N SER A 70 2.88 5.57 -14.86
CA SER A 70 4.08 5.06 -14.19
C SER A 70 4.72 6.08 -13.24
N LYS A 71 4.66 7.37 -13.59
CA LYS A 71 5.13 8.46 -12.71
C LYS A 71 4.21 8.60 -11.51
N LEU A 72 2.89 8.65 -11.71
CA LEU A 72 1.92 8.72 -10.63
C LEU A 72 2.04 7.54 -9.67
N ASP A 73 2.21 6.32 -10.19
CA ASP A 73 2.43 5.12 -9.39
C ASP A 73 3.69 5.21 -8.53
N MET A 74 4.78 5.74 -9.09
CA MET A 74 6.02 5.97 -8.35
C MET A 74 5.83 6.97 -7.20
N TYR A 75 5.20 8.13 -7.45
CA TYR A 75 4.94 9.12 -6.40
C TYR A 75 4.03 8.55 -5.30
N LEU A 76 2.95 7.89 -5.70
CA LEU A 76 2.02 7.27 -4.76
C LEU A 76 2.70 6.20 -3.90
N ARG A 77 3.57 5.38 -4.47
CA ARG A 77 4.33 4.37 -3.71
C ARG A 77 5.24 4.98 -2.66
N LYS A 78 5.83 6.17 -2.92
CA LYS A 78 6.66 6.86 -1.92
C LYS A 78 5.82 7.30 -0.72
N ILE A 79 4.66 7.90 -0.97
CA ILE A 79 3.72 8.31 0.09
C ILE A 79 3.23 7.10 0.88
N ILE A 80 2.76 6.05 0.19
CA ILE A 80 2.30 4.81 0.83
C ILE A 80 3.41 4.17 1.69
N LEU A 81 4.64 4.13 1.18
CA LEU A 81 5.75 3.56 1.94
C LEU A 81 6.03 4.35 3.21
N GLY A 82 6.04 5.69 3.14
CA GLY A 82 6.18 6.55 4.31
C GLY A 82 5.09 6.29 5.35
N MET A 83 3.83 6.26 4.92
CA MET A 83 2.70 5.95 5.80
C MET A 83 2.81 4.57 6.47
N CYS A 84 3.26 3.55 5.72
CA CYS A 84 3.45 2.21 6.28
C CYS A 84 4.58 2.16 7.32
N LEU A 85 5.66 2.92 7.12
CA LEU A 85 6.77 3.01 8.09
C LEU A 85 6.31 3.67 9.39
N ASP A 86 5.54 4.76 9.30
CA ASP A 86 4.94 5.41 10.47
C ASP A 86 4.01 4.44 11.22
N VAL A 87 3.13 3.71 10.49
CA VAL A 87 2.23 2.73 11.10
C VAL A 87 3.00 1.64 11.81
N GLU A 88 4.03 1.07 11.16
CA GLU A 88 4.89 0.05 11.76
C GLU A 88 5.53 0.56 13.05
N HIS A 89 6.12 1.76 13.02
CA HIS A 89 6.77 2.35 14.18
C HIS A 89 5.78 2.59 15.33
N ILE A 90 4.64 3.25 15.07
CA ILE A 90 3.67 3.57 16.11
C ILE A 90 3.00 2.31 16.69
N LEU A 91 2.79 1.27 15.88
CA LEU A 91 2.31 -0.03 16.39
C LEU A 91 3.31 -0.67 17.34
N LYS A 92 4.61 -0.66 17.02
CA LYS A 92 5.66 -1.17 17.93
C LYS A 92 5.67 -0.40 19.25
N THR A 93 5.69 0.93 19.19
CA THR A 93 5.68 1.79 20.39
C THR A 93 4.46 1.52 21.26
N ARG A 94 3.26 1.43 20.67
CA ARG A 94 2.02 1.13 21.41
C ARG A 94 2.03 -0.26 22.03
N MET A 95 2.45 -1.27 21.27
CA MET A 95 2.53 -2.63 21.78
C MET A 95 3.50 -2.75 22.96
N LEU A 96 4.66 -2.10 22.90
CA LEU A 96 5.62 -2.10 24.01
C LEU A 96 5.11 -1.32 25.22
N TYR A 97 4.37 -0.23 25.02
CA TYR A 97 3.70 0.47 26.11
C TYR A 97 2.63 -0.41 26.77
N ASP A 98 1.76 -1.04 25.99
CA ASP A 98 0.73 -1.95 26.51
C ASP A 98 1.36 -3.14 27.24
N LEU A 99 2.46 -3.69 26.70
CA LEU A 99 3.27 -4.72 27.35
C LEU A 99 3.77 -4.26 28.73
N SER A 100 4.35 -3.06 28.82
CA SER A 100 4.89 -2.52 30.08
C SER A 100 3.82 -2.31 31.17
N ARG A 101 2.54 -2.29 30.77
CA ARG A 101 1.37 -2.10 31.64
C ARG A 101 0.63 -3.40 31.90
N ASN A 102 1.01 -4.51 31.27
CA ASN A 102 0.33 -5.79 31.39
C ASN A 102 0.97 -6.64 32.49
N GLU A 103 0.36 -6.66 33.67
CA GLU A 103 0.82 -7.45 34.83
C GLU A 103 0.80 -8.98 34.58
N LYS A 104 0.13 -9.45 33.50
CA LYS A 104 0.03 -10.87 33.15
C LYS A 104 1.07 -11.34 32.12
N GLU A 105 2.00 -10.48 31.71
CA GLU A 105 3.03 -10.80 30.74
C GLU A 105 4.37 -10.24 31.21
N ASP A 106 5.40 -11.07 31.19
CA ASP A 106 6.77 -10.72 31.61
C ASP A 106 7.65 -10.22 30.45
N GLY A 107 7.16 -10.30 29.21
CA GLY A 107 7.87 -9.94 28.01
C GLY A 107 8.68 -11.09 27.39
N TYR A 108 8.60 -12.30 27.95
CA TYR A 108 9.28 -13.50 27.46
C TYR A 108 8.28 -14.61 27.12
N ASN A 109 7.23 -14.75 27.91
CA ASN A 109 6.19 -15.76 27.72
C ASN A 109 5.52 -15.63 26.34
N ILE A 110 5.15 -14.42 25.92
CA ILE A 110 4.56 -14.23 24.58
C ILE A 110 5.55 -14.57 23.46
N VAL A 111 6.85 -14.38 23.67
CA VAL A 111 7.89 -14.75 22.70
C VAL A 111 8.02 -16.27 22.59
N LYS A 112 7.96 -16.99 23.72
CA LYS A 112 7.92 -18.46 23.74
C LYS A 112 6.73 -18.99 22.94
N LYS A 113 5.53 -18.42 23.16
CA LYS A 113 4.32 -18.75 22.39
C LYS A 113 4.49 -18.42 20.91
N TYR A 114 5.09 -17.28 20.58
CA TYR A 114 5.33 -16.87 19.20
C TYR A 114 6.28 -17.83 18.47
N PHE A 115 7.42 -18.18 19.05
CA PHE A 115 8.34 -19.14 18.43
C PHE A 115 7.77 -20.55 18.35
N TRP A 116 6.92 -20.96 19.30
CA TRP A 116 6.19 -22.23 19.19
C TRP A 116 5.25 -22.24 17.99
N ALA A 117 4.50 -21.15 17.75
CA ALA A 117 3.61 -21.01 16.60
C ALA A 117 4.36 -20.79 15.27
N TYR A 118 5.52 -20.14 15.30
CA TYR A 118 6.31 -19.73 14.13
C TYR A 118 7.80 -20.11 14.27
N PRO A 119 8.14 -21.42 14.30
CA PRO A 119 9.49 -21.88 14.61
C PRO A 119 10.55 -21.39 13.62
N ASN A 120 10.18 -21.21 12.35
CA ASN A 120 11.09 -20.71 11.30
C ASN A 120 11.61 -19.29 11.58
N THR A 121 10.88 -18.48 12.36
CA THR A 121 11.31 -17.11 12.64
C THR A 121 12.61 -17.07 13.45
N LYS A 122 12.84 -18.04 14.35
CA LYS A 122 14.11 -18.14 15.09
C LYS A 122 15.28 -18.43 14.15
N ILE A 123 15.07 -19.32 13.16
CA ILE A 123 16.08 -19.64 12.14
C ILE A 123 16.40 -18.40 11.28
N GLU A 124 15.38 -17.66 10.86
CA GLU A 124 15.55 -16.42 10.08
C GLU A 124 16.36 -15.35 10.86
N ILE A 125 16.20 -15.26 12.18
CA ILE A 125 16.98 -14.34 13.02
C ILE A 125 18.45 -14.76 13.10
N LEU A 126 18.72 -16.05 13.31
CA LEU A 126 20.09 -16.56 13.36
C LEU A 126 20.83 -16.33 12.03
N GLN A 127 20.15 -16.54 10.89
CA GLN A 127 20.71 -16.23 9.56
C GLN A 127 21.05 -14.74 9.38
N LYS A 128 20.37 -13.83 10.09
CA LYS A 128 20.72 -12.40 10.06
C LYS A 128 21.97 -12.09 10.85
N ALA A 129 22.28 -12.84 11.92
CA ALA A 129 23.54 -12.71 12.64
C ALA A 129 24.72 -13.09 11.73
N ASP A 130 24.55 -14.14 10.93
CA ASP A 130 25.57 -14.66 10.02
C ASP A 130 25.69 -13.87 8.69
N SER A 131 24.97 -12.75 8.53
CA SER A 131 24.98 -11.97 7.29
C SER A 131 25.20 -10.48 7.55
N TYR A 132 25.96 -9.82 6.68
CA TYR A 132 26.21 -8.38 6.79
C TYR A 132 24.93 -7.59 6.45
N ASN A 133 24.24 -7.07 7.46
CA ASN A 133 23.02 -6.29 7.32
C ASN A 133 22.85 -5.29 8.49
N PHE A 134 21.93 -4.32 8.38
CA PHE A 134 21.74 -3.27 9.40
C PHE A 134 21.30 -3.77 10.79
N THR A 135 20.99 -5.06 10.93
CA THR A 135 20.59 -5.70 12.20
C THR A 135 21.55 -6.82 12.60
N SER A 136 22.68 -7.01 11.91
CA SER A 136 23.63 -8.11 12.17
C SER A 136 24.12 -8.09 13.62
N ASP A 137 24.61 -6.94 14.09
CA ASP A 137 25.22 -6.81 15.41
C ASP A 137 24.19 -7.02 16.53
N LEU A 138 22.95 -6.57 16.29
CA LEU A 138 21.85 -6.81 17.22
C LEU A 138 21.42 -8.29 17.21
N ALA A 139 21.35 -8.90 16.03
CA ALA A 139 21.04 -10.31 15.89
C ALA A 139 22.13 -11.19 16.51
N GLU A 140 23.41 -10.85 16.33
CA GLU A 140 24.56 -11.54 16.91
C GLU A 140 24.52 -11.45 18.44
N LYS A 141 24.30 -10.24 18.99
CA LYS A 141 24.17 -10.03 20.43
C LYS A 141 23.09 -10.91 21.05
N HIS A 142 21.95 -11.08 20.38
CA HIS A 142 20.83 -11.88 20.85
C HIS A 142 20.88 -13.34 20.37
N SER A 143 21.80 -13.71 19.48
CA SER A 143 21.92 -15.08 18.96
C SER A 143 22.32 -16.09 20.05
N LEU A 144 23.02 -15.61 21.07
CA LEU A 144 23.48 -16.36 22.24
C LEU A 144 22.48 -16.37 23.40
N ASP A 145 21.39 -15.58 23.31
CA ASP A 145 20.38 -15.53 24.36
C ASP A 145 19.57 -16.83 24.38
N GLU A 146 19.46 -17.45 25.57
CA GLU A 146 18.57 -18.60 25.76
C GLU A 146 17.10 -18.22 25.57
N GLU A 147 16.73 -16.99 25.95
CA GLU A 147 15.38 -16.45 25.86
C GLU A 147 15.37 -15.03 25.26
N TYR A 148 14.49 -14.83 24.29
CA TYR A 148 14.29 -13.53 23.65
C TYR A 148 13.20 -12.75 24.37
N SER A 149 13.45 -11.48 24.67
CA SER A 149 12.41 -10.55 25.13
C SER A 149 11.68 -9.90 23.95
N VAL A 150 10.44 -9.43 24.18
CA VAL A 150 9.66 -8.73 23.15
C VAL A 150 10.39 -7.48 22.63
N TRP A 151 10.96 -6.65 23.51
CA TRP A 151 11.61 -5.40 23.10
C TRP A 151 12.86 -5.59 22.25
N ASN A 152 13.58 -6.70 22.42
CA ASN A 152 14.68 -7.07 21.52
C ASN A 152 14.13 -7.67 20.22
N LEU A 153 13.13 -8.55 20.33
CA LEU A 153 12.58 -9.27 19.19
C LEU A 153 11.94 -8.32 18.17
N VAL A 154 11.18 -7.31 18.58
CA VAL A 154 10.48 -6.39 17.66
C VAL A 154 11.43 -5.63 16.73
N GLU A 155 12.69 -5.42 17.12
CA GLU A 155 13.71 -4.78 16.28
C GLU A 155 14.32 -5.76 15.26
N LEU A 156 14.30 -7.06 15.56
CA LEU A 156 14.82 -8.11 14.68
C LEU A 156 13.79 -8.61 13.66
N LEU A 157 12.49 -8.39 13.91
CA LEU A 157 11.43 -8.85 13.03
C LEU A 157 11.25 -7.95 11.80
N SER A 158 11.01 -8.57 10.65
CA SER A 158 10.41 -7.84 9.52
C SER A 158 8.98 -7.41 9.87
N PHE A 159 8.44 -6.38 9.22
CA PHE A 159 7.06 -5.94 9.44
C PHE A 159 6.04 -7.08 9.38
N GLY A 160 6.21 -8.01 8.43
CA GLY A 160 5.31 -9.16 8.29
C GLY A 160 5.29 -10.07 9.51
N LYS A 161 6.45 -10.34 10.10
CA LYS A 161 6.60 -11.15 11.32
C LYS A 161 6.15 -10.38 12.57
N PHE A 162 6.42 -9.08 12.61
CA PHE A 162 5.91 -8.21 13.65
C PHE A 162 4.37 -8.22 13.70
N VAL A 163 3.69 -8.20 12.54
CA VAL A 163 2.21 -8.32 12.49
C VAL A 163 1.70 -9.64 13.08
N GLU A 164 2.43 -10.74 12.91
CA GLU A 164 2.10 -12.03 13.51
C GLU A 164 2.23 -11.97 15.04
N LEU A 165 3.37 -11.49 15.55
CA LEU A 165 3.62 -11.30 16.98
C LEU A 165 2.59 -10.34 17.63
N TYR A 166 2.32 -9.21 16.97
CA TYR A 166 1.31 -8.24 17.38
C TYR A 166 -0.06 -8.91 17.51
N THR A 167 -0.48 -9.65 16.48
CA THR A 167 -1.79 -10.32 16.48
C THR A 167 -1.88 -11.35 17.60
N LEU A 168 -0.83 -12.14 17.82
CA LEU A 168 -0.77 -13.12 18.90
C LEU A 168 -0.92 -12.45 20.27
N TYR A 169 -0.15 -11.39 20.54
CA TYR A 169 -0.19 -10.67 21.82
C TYR A 169 -1.59 -10.10 22.12
N TYR A 170 -2.18 -9.35 21.18
CA TYR A 170 -3.47 -8.72 21.43
C TYR A 170 -4.63 -9.74 21.49
N GLN A 171 -4.50 -10.91 20.84
CA GLN A 171 -5.46 -12.00 20.98
C GLN A 171 -5.35 -12.72 22.32
N GLU A 172 -4.13 -13.05 22.75
CA GLU A 172 -3.86 -13.74 24.02
C GLU A 172 -4.45 -12.97 25.21
N TYR A 173 -4.32 -11.63 25.20
CA TYR A 173 -4.78 -10.78 26.28
C TYR A 173 -6.15 -10.13 26.04
N ASN A 174 -6.83 -10.49 24.95
CA ASN A 174 -8.14 -9.96 24.56
C ASN A 174 -8.20 -8.42 24.57
N LEU A 175 -7.20 -7.79 23.95
CA LEU A 175 -7.04 -6.35 23.88
C LEU A 175 -7.47 -5.81 22.50
N SER A 176 -8.06 -4.61 22.47
CA SER A 176 -8.42 -3.91 21.22
C SER A 176 -7.19 -3.67 20.35
N ASN A 177 -7.32 -3.92 19.04
CA ASN A 177 -6.16 -3.93 18.15
C ASN A 177 -6.52 -3.69 16.66
N TYR A 178 -5.49 -3.57 15.83
CA TYR A 178 -5.63 -3.32 14.38
C TYR A 178 -5.48 -4.57 13.50
N SER A 179 -5.40 -5.79 14.04
CA SER A 179 -5.02 -7.00 13.30
C SER A 179 -5.88 -7.28 12.06
N ASP A 180 -7.18 -6.96 12.10
CA ASP A 180 -8.12 -7.09 10.96
C ASP A 180 -7.71 -6.28 9.71
N TYR A 181 -6.80 -5.32 9.85
CA TYR A 181 -6.37 -4.40 8.81
C TYR A 181 -4.88 -4.57 8.43
N LEU A 182 -4.05 -5.14 9.31
CA LEU A 182 -2.60 -5.17 9.13
C LEU A 182 -2.14 -6.01 7.92
N GLN A 183 -2.92 -7.02 7.53
CA GLN A 183 -2.60 -7.82 6.35
C GLN A 183 -2.71 -7.00 5.06
N SER A 184 -3.69 -6.10 4.96
CA SER A 184 -3.82 -5.13 3.85
C SER A 184 -2.63 -4.16 3.80
N ILE A 185 -2.23 -3.63 4.96
CA ILE A 185 -1.09 -2.71 5.07
C ILE A 185 0.22 -3.41 4.69
N LYS A 186 0.43 -4.65 5.15
CA LYS A 186 1.57 -5.49 4.77
C LYS A 186 1.66 -5.69 3.26
N PHE A 187 0.53 -5.98 2.58
CA PHE A 187 0.52 -6.12 1.12
C PHE A 187 0.92 -4.82 0.41
N LEU A 188 0.40 -3.67 0.85
CA LEU A 188 0.76 -2.38 0.29
C LEU A 188 2.23 -2.02 0.54
N ARG A 189 2.72 -2.17 1.77
CA ARG A 189 4.12 -1.92 2.13
C ARG A 189 5.05 -2.72 1.23
N ASN A 190 4.80 -4.02 1.07
CA ASN A 190 5.62 -4.88 0.23
C ASN A 190 5.53 -4.49 -1.24
N ALA A 191 4.33 -4.20 -1.75
CA ALA A 191 4.17 -3.74 -3.13
C ALA A 191 4.89 -2.40 -3.39
N ALA A 192 4.83 -1.46 -2.45
CA ALA A 192 5.52 -0.18 -2.56
C ALA A 192 7.05 -0.35 -2.53
N ALA A 193 7.57 -1.08 -1.54
CA ALA A 193 9.00 -1.31 -1.32
C ALA A 193 9.66 -2.11 -2.45
N HIS A 194 9.00 -3.15 -2.97
CA HIS A 194 9.51 -3.95 -4.09
C HIS A 194 9.20 -3.33 -5.47
N SER A 195 8.68 -2.10 -5.50
CA SER A 195 8.37 -1.38 -6.74
C SER A 195 7.39 -2.12 -7.67
N ASN A 196 6.41 -2.83 -7.10
CA ASN A 196 5.29 -3.41 -7.83
C ASN A 196 4.35 -2.31 -8.34
N CYS A 197 3.60 -2.55 -9.41
CA CYS A 197 2.71 -1.56 -10.01
C CYS A 197 1.34 -1.56 -9.33
N LEU A 198 1.13 -0.70 -8.33
CA LEU A 198 -0.16 -0.55 -7.65
C LEU A 198 -1.24 -0.10 -8.63
N MET A 199 -0.93 0.87 -9.49
CA MET A 199 -1.86 1.41 -10.48
C MET A 199 -2.10 0.50 -11.69
N SER A 200 -1.44 -0.66 -11.78
CA SER A 200 -1.76 -1.66 -12.83
C SER A 200 -3.05 -2.44 -12.58
N SER A 201 -3.65 -2.25 -11.40
CA SER A 201 -4.85 -2.96 -10.92
C SER A 201 -6.03 -2.01 -10.65
N ILE A 202 -6.14 -0.91 -11.42
CA ILE A 202 -7.29 0.01 -11.32
C ILE A 202 -8.56 -0.70 -11.78
N MET A 203 -8.46 -1.50 -12.85
CA MET A 203 -9.54 -2.41 -13.25
C MET A 203 -9.64 -3.61 -12.31
N LYS A 204 -10.87 -4.13 -12.14
CA LYS A 204 -11.11 -5.36 -11.37
C LYS A 204 -10.14 -6.45 -11.84
N PRO A 205 -9.41 -7.11 -10.92
CA PRO A 205 -8.57 -8.24 -11.28
C PRO A 205 -9.41 -9.29 -12.03
N LYS A 206 -8.94 -9.69 -13.21
CA LYS A 206 -9.53 -10.80 -13.96
C LYS A 206 -9.08 -12.10 -13.29
N GLY A 207 -10.03 -12.99 -12.96
CA GLY A 207 -9.73 -14.32 -12.44
C GLY A 207 -10.70 -14.80 -11.37
N GLU A 208 -10.55 -16.07 -10.98
CA GLU A 208 -11.41 -16.77 -10.02
C GLU A 208 -11.04 -16.50 -8.55
N LYS A 209 -9.89 -15.85 -8.31
CA LYS A 209 -9.39 -15.59 -6.96
C LYS A 209 -10.39 -14.71 -6.20
N LYS A 210 -10.94 -15.26 -5.12
CA LYS A 210 -11.88 -14.56 -4.24
C LYS A 210 -11.10 -13.59 -3.35
N PHE A 211 -11.48 -12.31 -3.39
CA PHE A 211 -11.03 -11.30 -2.45
C PHE A 211 -12.04 -11.16 -1.31
N ARG A 212 -11.58 -11.23 -0.06
CA ARG A 212 -12.42 -11.02 1.12
C ARG A 212 -12.14 -9.63 1.69
N LYS A 213 -13.09 -8.72 1.49
CA LYS A 213 -13.04 -7.36 2.09
C LYS A 213 -13.24 -7.41 3.61
N THR A 214 -12.60 -6.50 4.32
CA THR A 214 -12.79 -6.29 5.76
C THR A 214 -14.13 -5.60 5.99
N ILE A 215 -15.07 -6.32 6.62
CA ILE A 215 -16.44 -5.82 6.86
C ILE A 215 -16.42 -4.58 7.77
N LYS A 216 -15.59 -4.59 8.83
CA LYS A 216 -15.41 -3.45 9.73
C LYS A 216 -14.99 -2.18 8.98
N LEU A 217 -14.06 -2.30 8.03
CA LEU A 217 -13.61 -1.20 7.18
C LEU A 217 -14.72 -0.68 6.27
N THR A 218 -15.47 -1.59 5.64
CA THR A 218 -16.62 -1.22 4.78
C THR A 218 -17.68 -0.45 5.58
N ASN A 219 -17.95 -0.87 6.81
CA ASN A 219 -18.88 -0.19 7.71
C ASN A 219 -18.36 1.18 8.13
N ALA A 220 -17.06 1.30 8.41
CA ALA A 220 -16.43 2.58 8.74
C ALA A 220 -16.53 3.57 7.57
N LEU A 221 -16.28 3.11 6.34
CA LEU A 221 -16.39 3.93 5.13
C LEU A 221 -17.82 4.33 4.79
N SER A 222 -18.84 3.62 5.27
CA SER A 222 -20.25 3.95 4.99
C SER A 222 -20.64 5.36 5.45
N LYS A 223 -19.93 5.90 6.46
CA LYS A 223 -20.08 7.27 6.98
C LYS A 223 -19.68 8.36 5.98
N ALA A 224 -18.86 8.04 4.98
CA ALA A 224 -18.43 8.96 3.90
C ALA A 224 -19.50 9.08 2.79
N GLN A 225 -20.77 9.19 3.17
CA GLN A 225 -21.90 9.20 2.23
C GLN A 225 -22.09 10.54 1.50
N LYS A 226 -21.51 11.63 2.03
CA LYS A 226 -21.53 12.94 1.38
C LYS A 226 -20.50 13.02 0.26
N GLU A 227 -19.36 12.35 0.45
CA GLU A 227 -18.20 12.43 -0.43
C GLU A 227 -18.19 11.30 -1.47
N ILE A 228 -18.81 10.15 -1.15
CA ILE A 228 -18.74 8.94 -1.98
C ILE A 228 -20.15 8.35 -2.15
N SER A 229 -20.50 7.94 -3.36
CA SER A 229 -21.77 7.24 -3.61
C SER A 229 -21.74 5.80 -3.07
N LEU A 230 -22.92 5.24 -2.77
CA LEU A 230 -23.05 3.84 -2.35
C LEU A 230 -22.50 2.88 -3.40
N HIS A 231 -22.80 3.13 -4.68
CA HIS A 231 -22.30 2.32 -5.80
C HIS A 231 -20.77 2.32 -5.85
N ALA A 232 -20.14 3.49 -5.75
CA ALA A 232 -18.68 3.61 -5.78
C ALA A 232 -18.03 2.89 -4.58
N ARG A 233 -18.56 3.05 -3.36
CA ARG A 233 -18.08 2.29 -2.18
C ARG A 233 -18.16 0.79 -2.40
N SER A 234 -19.29 0.28 -2.89
CA SER A 234 -19.48 -1.16 -3.13
C SER A 234 -18.51 -1.70 -4.18
N LYS A 235 -18.37 -0.99 -5.31
CA LYS A 235 -17.50 -1.35 -6.43
C LYS A 235 -16.03 -1.34 -6.02
N TYR A 236 -15.50 -0.21 -5.56
CA TYR A 236 -14.05 -0.07 -5.32
C TYR A 236 -13.56 -0.79 -4.07
N MET A 237 -14.39 -0.94 -3.02
CA MET A 237 -14.01 -1.77 -1.86
C MET A 237 -13.97 -3.28 -2.18
N SER A 238 -14.46 -3.71 -3.35
CA SER A 238 -14.27 -5.07 -3.84
C SER A 238 -12.93 -5.27 -4.56
N TYR A 239 -12.18 -4.20 -4.81
CA TYR A 239 -10.90 -4.25 -5.53
C TYR A 239 -9.75 -4.17 -4.51
N PRO A 240 -8.84 -5.17 -4.47
CA PRO A 240 -7.81 -5.26 -3.43
C PRO A 240 -6.97 -3.99 -3.24
N ALA A 241 -6.47 -3.40 -4.33
CA ALA A 241 -5.63 -2.20 -4.25
C ALA A 241 -6.33 -0.99 -3.61
N PHE A 242 -7.62 -0.81 -3.90
CA PHE A 242 -8.41 0.28 -3.31
C PHE A 242 -8.78 -0.02 -1.87
N HIS A 243 -9.24 -1.25 -1.60
CA HIS A 243 -9.55 -1.68 -0.25
C HIS A 243 -8.34 -1.52 0.68
N ASP A 244 -7.19 -2.03 0.27
CA ASP A 244 -5.99 -2.02 1.09
C ASP A 244 -5.48 -0.59 1.31
N PHE A 245 -5.63 0.29 0.30
CA PHE A 245 -5.26 1.70 0.46
C PHE A 245 -6.22 2.42 1.41
N VAL A 246 -7.53 2.15 1.34
CA VAL A 246 -8.50 2.65 2.30
C VAL A 246 -8.19 2.11 3.72
N ALA A 247 -7.77 0.85 3.85
CA ALA A 247 -7.37 0.28 5.14
C ALA A 247 -6.18 1.06 5.74
N LEU A 248 -5.14 1.32 4.94
CA LEU A 248 -4.00 2.13 5.36
C LEU A 248 -4.44 3.53 5.81
N LEU A 249 -5.27 4.21 5.02
CA LEU A 249 -5.75 5.56 5.38
C LEU A 249 -6.52 5.56 6.70
N PHE A 250 -7.43 4.60 6.91
CA PHE A 250 -8.23 4.54 8.15
C PHE A 250 -7.39 4.18 9.37
N VAL A 251 -6.51 3.18 9.25
CA VAL A 251 -5.60 2.80 10.35
C VAL A 251 -4.66 3.95 10.67
N TYR A 252 -4.02 4.56 9.69
CA TYR A 252 -3.08 5.67 9.89
C TYR A 252 -3.74 6.81 10.67
N ASN A 253 -4.94 7.23 10.27
CA ASN A 253 -5.60 8.36 10.90
C ASN A 253 -6.17 8.06 12.28
N ASP A 254 -6.55 6.81 12.57
CA ASP A 254 -6.98 6.39 13.91
C ASP A 254 -5.80 6.16 14.85
N LEU A 255 -4.73 5.54 14.35
CA LEU A 255 -3.51 5.20 15.09
C LEU A 255 -2.71 6.46 15.47
N LEU A 256 -2.71 7.50 14.64
CA LEU A 256 -1.95 8.73 14.89
C LEU A 256 -2.81 9.91 15.39
N LYS A 257 -4.03 9.66 15.90
CA LYS A 257 -4.95 10.73 16.36
C LYS A 257 -4.51 11.46 17.64
N GLU A 258 -3.71 10.78 18.45
CA GLU A 258 -3.21 11.30 19.72
C GLU A 258 -2.32 12.52 19.52
N ALA A 259 -2.32 13.44 20.49
CA ALA A 259 -1.62 14.72 20.38
C ALA A 259 -0.14 14.56 20.00
N ALA A 260 0.54 13.54 20.53
CA ALA A 260 1.95 13.25 20.26
C ALA A 260 2.25 12.97 18.78
N ASN A 261 1.30 12.39 18.03
CA ASN A 261 1.51 11.95 16.64
C ASN A 261 0.68 12.74 15.63
N ARG A 262 -0.19 13.65 16.10
CA ARG A 262 -1.15 14.37 15.27
C ARG A 262 -0.50 15.21 14.17
N ASN A 263 0.60 15.89 14.49
CA ASN A 263 1.31 16.73 13.51
C ASN A 263 1.89 15.90 12.36
N MET A 264 2.43 14.71 12.66
CA MET A 264 2.90 13.77 11.64
C MET A 264 1.75 13.32 10.76
N ARG A 265 0.62 12.93 11.37
CA ARG A 265 -0.58 12.54 10.64
C ARG A 265 -1.06 13.63 9.69
N ASP A 266 -1.19 14.84 10.19
CA ASP A 266 -1.77 15.96 9.45
C ASP A 266 -0.86 16.37 8.29
N LYS A 267 0.46 16.43 8.50
CA LYS A 267 1.43 16.70 7.43
C LYS A 267 1.33 15.67 6.29
N THR A 268 1.26 14.38 6.63
CA THR A 268 1.15 13.32 5.60
C THR A 268 -0.19 13.35 4.89
N MET A 269 -1.29 13.66 5.60
CA MET A 269 -2.60 13.83 4.99
C MET A 269 -2.69 15.08 4.12
N ASP A 270 -1.96 16.15 4.46
CA ASP A 270 -1.83 17.34 3.63
C ASP A 270 -1.04 17.07 2.36
N GLU A 271 0.07 16.33 2.43
CA GLU A 271 0.81 15.87 1.26
C GLU A 271 -0.10 15.03 0.33
N LEU A 272 -0.86 14.09 0.90
CA LEU A 272 -1.76 13.25 0.14
C LEU A 272 -2.91 14.05 -0.49
N TYR A 273 -3.46 15.02 0.25
CA TYR A 273 -4.50 15.92 -0.25
C TYR A 273 -3.97 16.82 -1.38
N HIS A 274 -2.77 17.38 -1.23
CA HIS A 274 -2.12 18.15 -2.28
C HIS A 274 -1.86 17.29 -3.53
N PHE A 275 -1.40 16.05 -3.34
CA PHE A 275 -1.13 15.13 -4.44
C PHE A 275 -2.39 14.76 -5.25
N PHE A 276 -3.51 14.47 -4.58
CA PHE A 276 -4.76 14.03 -5.22
C PHE A 276 -5.77 15.15 -5.51
N CYS A 277 -6.08 16.00 -4.54
CA CYS A 277 -7.34 16.76 -4.52
C CYS A 277 -7.21 18.23 -4.94
N GLU A 278 -6.05 18.85 -4.77
CA GLU A 278 -5.86 20.25 -5.14
C GLU A 278 -5.83 20.45 -6.65
N LYS A 279 -6.33 21.60 -7.13
CA LYS A 279 -6.39 21.94 -8.57
C LYS A 279 -5.02 21.86 -9.26
N GLY A 280 -3.94 22.20 -8.54
CA GLY A 280 -2.55 22.09 -8.99
C GLY A 280 -1.85 20.78 -8.61
N GLY A 281 -2.60 19.85 -8.01
CA GLY A 281 -2.08 18.57 -7.52
C GLY A 281 -1.52 17.69 -8.63
N ARG A 282 -0.52 16.88 -8.28
CA ARG A 282 0.24 16.09 -9.26
C ARG A 282 -0.65 15.16 -10.08
N VAL A 283 -1.69 14.56 -9.49
CA VAL A 283 -2.61 13.65 -10.19
C VAL A 283 -3.44 14.37 -11.25
N LEU A 284 -3.73 15.66 -11.06
CA LEU A 284 -4.55 16.45 -11.98
C LEU A 284 -3.74 17.18 -13.06
N LYS A 285 -2.41 17.20 -12.98
CA LYS A 285 -1.53 17.93 -13.91
C LYS A 285 -1.68 17.51 -15.38
N CYS A 286 -2.00 16.25 -15.64
CA CYS A 286 -2.21 15.71 -16.98
C CYS A 286 -3.59 15.03 -17.08
N LYS A 287 -4.62 15.61 -16.43
CA LYS A 287 -5.96 15.02 -16.37
C LYS A 287 -6.55 14.75 -17.75
N GLU A 288 -6.19 15.58 -18.74
CA GLU A 288 -6.63 15.53 -20.14
C GLU A 288 -6.31 14.17 -20.79
N TYR A 289 -5.20 13.54 -20.36
CA TYR A 289 -4.78 12.22 -20.86
C TYR A 289 -5.77 11.11 -20.52
N PHE A 290 -6.57 11.30 -19.47
CA PHE A 290 -7.44 10.26 -18.92
C PHE A 290 -8.93 10.58 -19.07
N GLU A 291 -9.31 11.71 -19.68
CA GLU A 291 -10.72 12.14 -19.81
C GLU A 291 -11.59 11.11 -20.53
N LYS A 292 -11.04 10.45 -21.55
CA LYS A 292 -11.73 9.40 -22.31
C LYS A 292 -11.76 8.04 -21.59
N ASN A 293 -11.05 7.90 -20.47
CA ASN A 293 -10.99 6.67 -19.67
C ASN A 293 -11.83 6.81 -18.39
N GLN A 294 -13.13 6.50 -18.50
CA GLN A 294 -14.06 6.58 -17.37
C GLN A 294 -13.62 5.74 -16.16
N VAL A 295 -12.95 4.61 -16.38
CA VAL A 295 -12.48 3.74 -15.28
C VAL A 295 -11.47 4.45 -14.40
N ILE A 296 -10.47 5.12 -15.02
CA ILE A 296 -9.46 5.89 -14.30
C ILE A 296 -10.10 7.09 -13.62
N ALA A 297 -10.99 7.81 -14.31
CA ALA A 297 -11.68 8.98 -13.76
C ALA A 297 -12.54 8.64 -12.54
N GLU A 298 -13.32 7.55 -12.58
CA GLU A 298 -14.13 7.08 -11.45
C GLU A 298 -13.26 6.62 -10.27
N ALA A 299 -12.15 5.93 -10.55
CA ALA A 299 -11.21 5.48 -9.53
C ALA A 299 -10.59 6.68 -8.79
N TYR A 300 -10.19 7.70 -9.54
CA TYR A 300 -9.69 8.95 -8.98
C TYR A 300 -10.74 9.64 -8.09
N ARG A 301 -12.00 9.76 -8.55
CA ARG A 301 -13.08 10.36 -7.76
C ARG A 301 -13.32 9.61 -6.46
N PHE A 302 -13.31 8.27 -6.50
CA PHE A 302 -13.47 7.46 -5.30
C PHE A 302 -12.37 7.74 -4.27
N ILE A 303 -11.10 7.64 -4.67
CA ILE A 303 -9.96 7.88 -3.75
C ILE A 303 -9.95 9.32 -3.23
N SER A 304 -10.19 10.31 -4.10
CA SER A 304 -10.27 11.72 -3.70
C SER A 304 -11.39 11.94 -2.68
N GLY A 305 -12.55 11.30 -2.85
CA GLY A 305 -13.65 11.33 -1.89
C GLY A 305 -13.27 10.72 -0.53
N VAL A 306 -12.51 9.62 -0.52
CA VAL A 306 -11.99 9.02 0.73
C VAL A 306 -11.07 10.02 1.45
N ILE A 307 -10.13 10.63 0.73
CA ILE A 307 -9.16 11.57 1.29
C ILE A 307 -9.87 12.82 1.83
N GLN A 308 -10.83 13.37 1.08
CA GLN A 308 -11.63 14.52 1.52
C GLN A 308 -12.43 14.21 2.78
N TYR A 309 -13.09 13.05 2.84
CA TYR A 309 -13.80 12.60 4.03
C TYR A 309 -12.88 12.56 5.25
N ILE A 310 -11.71 11.92 5.13
CA ILE A 310 -10.74 11.80 6.22
C ILE A 310 -10.22 13.19 6.65
N LYS A 311 -9.84 14.05 5.71
CA LYS A 311 -9.38 15.41 6.04
C LYS A 311 -10.45 16.23 6.78
N GLY A 312 -11.71 16.09 6.36
CA GLY A 312 -12.85 16.68 7.05
C GLY A 312 -13.04 16.13 8.47
N GLN A 313 -12.87 14.82 8.68
CA GLN A 313 -12.95 14.22 10.01
C GLN A 313 -11.75 14.61 10.91
N ASN A 314 -10.53 14.71 10.38
CA ASN A 314 -9.35 15.14 11.15
C ASN A 314 -9.50 16.58 11.68
N SER A 315 -10.20 17.43 10.93
CA SER A 315 -10.48 18.82 11.31
C SER A 315 -11.68 18.95 12.25
N ASN A 316 -12.44 17.87 12.48
CA ASN A 316 -13.63 17.89 13.32
C ASN A 316 -13.28 17.55 14.78
N PRO A 317 -13.37 18.51 15.73
CA PRO A 317 -13.02 18.26 17.13
C PRO A 317 -13.95 17.25 17.82
N LYS A 318 -15.12 16.97 17.24
CA LYS A 318 -16.07 15.96 17.75
C LYS A 318 -15.77 14.54 17.23
N HIS A 319 -14.89 14.39 16.24
CA HIS A 319 -14.55 13.07 15.71
C HIS A 319 -13.53 12.36 16.62
N LYS A 320 -13.91 11.20 17.16
CA LYS A 320 -13.10 10.48 18.17
C LYS A 320 -12.37 9.25 17.64
N TRP A 321 -12.89 8.58 16.60
CA TRP A 321 -12.29 7.37 16.05
C TRP A 321 -12.82 7.06 14.64
N TYR A 322 -11.92 6.55 13.79
CA TYR A 322 -12.28 6.05 12.46
C TYR A 322 -12.71 4.60 12.51
N LEU A 323 -12.06 3.81 13.37
CA LEU A 323 -12.25 2.38 13.51
C LEU A 323 -12.79 2.07 14.90
N LYS A 324 -13.72 1.11 14.98
CA LYS A 324 -14.10 0.49 16.26
C LYS A 324 -13.21 -0.73 16.42
N ILE A 325 -12.18 -0.61 17.27
CA ILE A 325 -11.16 -1.64 17.51
C ILE A 325 -11.37 -2.36 18.82
#